data_AF-A0A7T5RFM6-F1
#
_entry.id   AF-A0A7T5RFM6-F1
#
_cell.length_a   1.000
_cell.length_b   1.000
_cell.length_c   1.000
_cell.angle_alpha   90.00
_cell.angle_beta   90.00
_cell.angle_gamma   90.00
#
_symmetry.space_group_name_H-M   'P 1'
#
loop_
_entity.id
_entity.type
_entity.pdbx_description
1 polymer ?
#
loop_
_entity_poly.entity_id
_entity_poly.type
_entity_poly.pdbx_seq_one_letter_code
_entity_poly.pdbx_strand_id
1 'polypeptide(L)'
;MNKNGFTLVEILVVIAILTVMGVILSEIFFRSVRGSAQAEIISRIKQNGQAALETMDKTLRSADGLVCVSSDNSAILFVKSGVYTRYTYTAATSSVNGSLSVDYPTSGDCSAPKVSVAYLTDIGSSDPKTGVSISGTSGSSGVFVRTKQAGVKDVVMISFDIGVPLGLPTYLKQRIDPSSFQTIVELR
;
A
#
# COMPACT_ATOMS: atom_id res chain seq x y z
N MET A 1 58.35 -0.23 44.26
CA MET A 1 57.14 -0.72 43.56
C MET A 1 55.95 0.10 44.05
N ASN A 2 55.51 1.10 43.26
CA ASN A 2 54.34 1.90 43.63
C ASN A 2 53.09 1.03 43.49
N LYS A 3 52.49 0.68 44.63
CA LYS A 3 51.19 0.03 44.72
C LYS A 3 50.12 1.11 44.91
N ASN A 4 49.82 1.85 43.86
CA ASN A 4 48.66 2.75 43.89
C ASN A 4 47.42 1.89 43.68
N GLY A 5 46.73 1.56 44.77
CA GLY A 5 45.46 0.85 44.73
C GLY A 5 44.34 1.77 44.24
N PHE A 6 43.44 1.22 43.42
CA PHE A 6 42.22 1.91 42.98
C PHE A 6 41.41 2.38 44.19
N THR A 7 40.97 3.64 44.16
CA THR A 7 40.08 4.16 45.20
C THR A 7 38.63 3.76 44.92
N LEU A 8 37.84 3.54 45.96
CA LEU A 8 36.42 3.17 45.83
C LEU A 8 35.62 4.26 45.07
N VAL A 9 36.01 5.53 45.25
CA VAL A 9 35.45 6.68 44.54
C VAL A 9 35.71 6.60 43.04
N GLU A 10 36.89 6.16 42.63
CA GLU A 10 37.26 6.03 41.21
C GLU A 10 36.40 4.99 40.49
N ILE A 11 36.11 3.86 41.16
CA ILE A 11 35.18 2.84 40.62
C ILE A 11 33.74 3.38 40.55
N LEU A 12 33.30 4.16 41.54
CA LEU A 12 31.95 4.74 41.55
C LEU A 12 31.74 5.73 40.39
N VAL A 13 32.74 6.59 40.14
CA VAL A 13 32.72 7.54 39.02
C VAL A 13 32.69 6.80 37.68
N VAL A 14 33.47 5.73 37.51
CA VAL A 14 33.47 4.93 36.27
C VAL A 14 32.10 4.29 36.03
N ILE A 15 31.48 3.69 37.05
CA ILE A 15 30.14 3.10 36.92
C ILE A 15 29.11 4.18 36.57
N ALA A 16 29.17 5.36 37.21
CA ALA A 16 28.28 6.47 36.89
C ALA A 16 28.41 6.90 35.42
N ILE A 17 29.63 7.06 34.92
CA ILE A 17 29.88 7.40 33.50
C ILE A 17 29.36 6.29 32.58
N LEU A 18 29.63 5.03 32.89
CA LEU A 18 29.17 3.89 32.08
C LEU A 18 27.64 3.80 32.01
N THR A 19 26.93 4.09 33.09
CA THR A 19 25.45 4.09 33.07
C THR A 19 24.89 5.18 32.17
N VAL A 20 25.44 6.41 32.24
CA VAL A 20 25.02 7.51 31.36
C VAL A 20 25.30 7.19 29.89
N MET A 21 26.50 6.66 29.59
CA MET A 21 26.84 6.24 28.23
C MET A 21 25.94 5.11 27.74
N GLY A 22 25.63 4.13 28.59
CA GLY A 22 24.76 3.00 28.26
C GLY A 22 23.34 3.44 27.88
N VAL A 23 22.77 4.43 28.57
CA VAL A 23 21.45 5.00 28.26
C VAL A 23 21.48 5.69 26.90
N ILE A 24 22.47 6.55 26.64
CA ILE A 24 22.61 7.27 25.35
C ILE A 24 22.75 6.28 24.19
N LEU A 25 23.61 5.27 24.32
CA LEU A 25 23.82 4.27 23.28
C LEU A 25 22.55 3.45 23.01
N SER A 26 21.84 3.05 24.05
CA SER A 26 20.57 2.32 23.92
C SER A 26 19.53 3.16 23.19
N GLU A 27 19.41 4.44 23.53
CA GLU A 27 18.48 5.35 22.87
C GLU A 27 18.79 5.52 21.37
N ILE A 28 20.06 5.71 21.02
CA ILE A 28 20.51 5.80 19.62
C ILE A 28 20.18 4.50 18.87
N PHE A 29 20.47 3.35 19.48
CA PHE A 29 20.19 2.04 18.90
C PHE A 29 18.69 1.86 18.61
N PHE A 30 17.83 2.11 19.60
CA PHE A 30 16.37 1.96 19.42
C PHE A 30 15.81 2.97 18.41
N ARG A 31 16.34 4.21 18.38
CA ARG A 31 15.96 5.20 17.36
C ARG A 31 16.36 4.74 15.96
N SER A 32 17.55 4.17 15.80
CA SER A 32 18.04 3.64 14.51
C SER A 32 17.19 2.46 14.00
N VAL A 33 16.94 1.47 14.85
CA VAL A 33 16.10 0.30 14.51
C VAL A 33 14.68 0.74 14.10
N ARG A 34 14.09 1.68 14.84
CA ARG A 34 12.77 2.24 14.49
C ARG A 34 12.79 2.97 13.16
N GLY A 35 13.83 3.76 12.88
CA GLY A 35 14.00 4.46 11.61
C GLY A 35 14.07 3.50 10.41
N SER A 36 14.81 2.39 10.56
CA SER A 36 14.90 1.36 9.53
C SER A 36 13.55 0.69 9.24
N ALA A 37 12.77 0.33 10.26
CA ALA A 37 11.45 -0.26 10.07
C ALA A 37 10.47 0.70 9.37
N GLN A 38 10.51 1.99 9.70
CA GLN A 38 9.67 2.99 9.02
C GLN A 38 10.04 3.13 7.54
N ALA A 39 11.34 3.16 7.23
CA ALA A 39 11.83 3.24 5.86
C ALA A 39 11.43 2.01 5.03
N GLU A 40 11.49 0.81 5.63
CA GLU A 40 11.04 -0.43 4.97
C GLU A 40 9.55 -0.38 4.63
N ILE A 41 8.69 0.02 5.57
CA ILE A 41 7.24 0.12 5.33
C ILE A 41 6.93 1.13 4.22
N ILE A 42 7.57 2.30 4.24
CA ILE A 42 7.39 3.31 3.18
C ILE A 42 7.86 2.78 1.83
N SER A 43 8.98 2.04 1.81
CA SER A 43 9.48 1.39 0.59
C SER A 43 8.46 0.39 0.04
N ARG A 44 7.89 -0.47 0.91
CA ARG A 44 6.84 -1.43 0.53
C ARG A 44 5.59 -0.74 -0.02
N ILE A 45 5.11 0.33 0.63
CA ILE A 45 3.97 1.13 0.16
C ILE A 45 4.22 1.63 -1.27
N LYS A 46 5.41 2.20 -1.52
CA LYS A 46 5.78 2.72 -2.85
C LYS A 46 5.88 1.64 -3.91
N GLN A 47 6.58 0.54 -3.61
CA GLN A 47 6.74 -0.58 -4.54
C GLN A 47 5.38 -1.19 -4.92
N ASN A 48 4.50 -1.38 -3.94
CA ASN A 48 3.16 -1.92 -4.17
C ASN A 48 2.29 -0.98 -5.01
N GLY A 49 2.28 0.32 -4.67
CA GLY A 49 1.48 1.30 -5.42
C GLY A 49 1.96 1.46 -6.85
N GLN A 50 3.27 1.51 -7.07
CA GLN A 50 3.86 1.57 -8.41
C GLN A 50 3.57 0.30 -9.21
N ALA A 51 3.81 -0.88 -8.65
CA ALA A 51 3.56 -2.14 -9.35
C ALA A 51 2.07 -2.32 -9.72
N ALA A 52 1.15 -1.97 -8.81
CA ALA A 52 -0.28 -2.02 -9.07
C ALA A 52 -0.69 -1.04 -10.17
N LEU A 53 -0.21 0.20 -10.10
CA LEU A 53 -0.52 1.25 -11.08
C LEU A 53 0.06 0.95 -12.46
N GLU A 54 1.31 0.49 -12.55
CA GLU A 54 1.94 0.09 -13.82
C GLU A 54 1.22 -1.09 -14.47
N THR A 55 0.81 -2.08 -13.67
CA THR A 55 0.06 -3.24 -14.16
C THR A 55 -1.30 -2.82 -14.72
N MET A 56 -2.02 -1.95 -14.01
CA MET A 56 -3.31 -1.42 -14.48
C MET A 56 -3.15 -0.51 -15.71
N ASP A 57 -2.17 0.40 -15.73
CA ASP A 57 -1.91 1.27 -16.89
C ASP A 57 -1.57 0.44 -18.13
N LYS A 58 -0.66 -0.54 -18.01
CA LYS A 58 -0.27 -1.41 -19.13
C LYS A 58 -1.43 -2.21 -19.69
N THR A 59 -2.23 -2.83 -18.82
CA THR A 59 -3.36 -3.65 -19.28
C THR A 59 -4.43 -2.79 -19.93
N LEU A 60 -4.75 -1.63 -19.34
CA LEU A 60 -5.78 -0.73 -19.83
C LEU A 60 -5.39 -0.06 -21.15
N ARG A 61 -4.12 0.36 -21.33
CA ARG A 61 -3.61 0.86 -22.63
C ARG A 61 -3.64 -0.20 -23.73
N SER A 62 -3.58 -1.47 -23.34
CA SER A 62 -3.59 -2.60 -24.27
C SER A 62 -4.97 -3.20 -24.50
N ALA A 63 -6.01 -2.63 -23.87
CA ALA A 63 -7.38 -3.08 -24.02
C ALA A 63 -7.97 -2.62 -25.36
N ASP A 64 -8.84 -3.46 -25.92
CA ASP A 64 -9.57 -3.12 -27.15
C ASP A 64 -10.77 -2.20 -26.84
N GLY A 65 -11.27 -2.25 -25.61
CA GLY A 65 -12.36 -1.39 -25.19
C GLY A 65 -12.75 -1.56 -23.73
N LEU A 66 -13.43 -0.54 -23.22
CA LEU A 66 -13.97 -0.50 -21.87
C LEU A 66 -15.44 -0.92 -21.86
N VAL A 67 -15.72 -2.03 -21.17
CA VAL A 67 -17.05 -2.62 -21.10
C VAL A 67 -17.90 -1.80 -20.12
N CYS A 68 -17.48 -1.72 -18.86
CA CYS A 68 -18.23 -1.03 -17.81
C CYS A 68 -17.34 -0.62 -16.63
N VAL A 69 -17.89 0.27 -15.82
CA VAL A 69 -17.41 0.61 -14.47
C VAL A 69 -18.57 0.30 -13.53
N SER A 70 -18.29 -0.27 -12.36
CA SER A 70 -19.33 -0.54 -11.36
C SER A 70 -19.97 0.76 -10.86
N SER A 71 -21.21 0.69 -10.40
CA SER A 71 -21.98 1.88 -9.97
C SER A 71 -21.35 2.63 -8.78
N ASP A 72 -20.55 1.92 -7.98
CA ASP A 72 -19.81 2.45 -6.83
C ASP A 72 -18.36 2.85 -7.18
N ASN A 73 -17.98 2.74 -8.47
CA ASN A 73 -16.63 3.05 -8.97
C ASN A 73 -15.52 2.23 -8.27
N SER A 74 -15.86 1.04 -7.76
CA SER A 74 -14.93 0.11 -7.13
C SER A 74 -14.39 -0.95 -8.10
N ALA A 75 -15.02 -1.15 -9.25
CA ALA A 75 -14.55 -2.09 -10.25
C ALA A 75 -14.61 -1.53 -11.67
N ILE A 76 -13.66 -1.95 -12.50
CA ILE A 76 -13.60 -1.61 -13.91
C ILE A 76 -13.36 -2.87 -14.73
N LEU A 77 -14.13 -3.03 -15.82
CA LEU A 77 -14.07 -4.17 -16.71
C LEU A 77 -13.75 -3.74 -18.13
N PHE A 78 -12.71 -4.32 -18.70
CA PHE A 78 -12.29 -4.11 -20.07
C PHE A 78 -12.10 -5.44 -20.80
N VAL A 79 -12.05 -5.37 -22.12
CA VAL A 79 -11.92 -6.53 -23.00
C VAL A 79 -10.68 -6.40 -23.86
N LYS A 80 -9.99 -7.52 -24.06
CA LYS A 80 -8.88 -7.64 -25.01
C LYS A 80 -8.97 -8.99 -25.72
N SER A 81 -9.16 -8.97 -27.03
CA SER A 81 -9.25 -10.17 -27.88
C SER A 81 -10.27 -11.19 -27.36
N GLY A 82 -11.41 -10.70 -26.85
CA GLY A 82 -12.48 -11.53 -26.28
C GLY A 82 -12.27 -11.98 -24.82
N VAL A 83 -11.12 -11.67 -24.21
CA VAL A 83 -10.86 -11.95 -22.79
C VAL A 83 -11.25 -10.74 -21.95
N TYR A 84 -12.13 -10.95 -20.98
CA TYR A 84 -12.51 -9.92 -20.01
C TYR A 84 -11.54 -9.90 -18.84
N THR A 85 -11.07 -8.70 -18.48
CA THR A 85 -10.25 -8.48 -17.30
C THR A 85 -10.91 -7.42 -16.45
N ARG A 86 -11.13 -7.73 -15.16
CA ARG A 86 -11.73 -6.83 -14.19
C ARG A 86 -10.74 -6.49 -13.09
N TYR A 87 -10.57 -5.21 -12.81
CA TYR A 87 -9.94 -4.75 -11.58
C TYR A 87 -11.01 -4.40 -10.56
N THR A 88 -10.82 -4.83 -9.31
CA THR A 88 -11.74 -4.57 -8.20
C THR A 88 -10.97 -4.07 -6.99
N TYR A 89 -11.39 -2.90 -6.49
CA TYR A 89 -11.06 -2.37 -5.19
C TYR A 89 -11.98 -2.97 -4.13
N THR A 90 -11.39 -3.40 -3.02
CA THR A 90 -12.11 -3.83 -1.82
C THR A 90 -11.68 -2.95 -0.66
N ALA A 91 -12.64 -2.26 -0.04
CA ALA A 91 -12.36 -1.39 1.09
C ALA A 91 -11.86 -2.17 2.31
N ALA A 92 -11.04 -1.51 3.12
CA ALA A 92 -10.57 -2.05 4.39
C ALA A 92 -11.72 -2.25 5.38
N THR A 93 -11.64 -3.29 6.20
CA THR A 93 -12.57 -3.52 7.32
C THR A 93 -11.82 -3.40 8.65
N SER A 94 -12.43 -3.74 9.79
CA SER A 94 -11.75 -3.72 11.08
C SER A 94 -10.61 -4.75 11.20
N SER A 95 -10.62 -5.81 10.38
CA SER A 95 -9.69 -6.93 10.50
C SER A 95 -8.98 -7.32 9.19
N VAL A 96 -9.31 -6.65 8.07
CA VAL A 96 -8.81 -6.98 6.73
C VAL A 96 -8.38 -5.68 6.04
N ASN A 97 -7.18 -5.65 5.47
CA ASN A 97 -6.66 -4.52 4.73
C ASN A 97 -7.48 -4.29 3.46
N GLY A 98 -7.57 -3.02 3.04
CA GLY A 98 -8.12 -2.70 1.72
C GLY A 98 -7.17 -3.17 0.63
N SER A 99 -7.70 -3.58 -0.52
CA SER A 99 -6.89 -4.22 -1.57
C SER A 99 -7.40 -3.99 -2.98
N LEU A 100 -6.48 -4.14 -3.93
CA LEU A 100 -6.76 -4.18 -5.36
C LEU A 100 -6.55 -5.60 -5.85
N SER A 101 -7.54 -6.09 -6.58
CA SER A 101 -7.55 -7.44 -7.13
C SER A 101 -7.89 -7.42 -8.61
N VAL A 102 -7.39 -8.39 -9.35
CA VAL A 102 -7.73 -8.67 -10.74
C VAL A 102 -8.44 -10.01 -10.83
N ASP A 103 -9.47 -10.06 -11.66
CA ASP A 103 -10.14 -11.29 -12.02
C ASP A 103 -10.56 -11.33 -13.50
N TYR A 104 -10.88 -12.53 -13.98
CA TYR A 104 -11.18 -12.80 -15.38
C TYR A 104 -12.59 -13.38 -15.52
N PRO A 105 -13.63 -12.54 -15.54
CA PRO A 105 -15.00 -13.01 -15.68
C PRO A 105 -15.25 -13.63 -17.06
N THR A 106 -16.19 -14.56 -17.15
CA THR A 106 -16.57 -15.21 -18.42
C THR A 106 -17.56 -14.39 -19.24
N SER A 107 -18.08 -13.29 -18.69
CA SER A 107 -19.05 -12.40 -19.32
C SER A 107 -18.63 -10.94 -19.21
N GLY A 108 -19.12 -10.12 -20.14
CA GLY A 108 -18.93 -8.66 -20.14
C GLY A 108 -19.78 -7.91 -19.10
N ASP A 109 -20.03 -8.50 -17.94
CA ASP A 109 -20.82 -7.90 -16.86
C ASP A 109 -19.90 -7.53 -15.69
N CYS A 110 -19.93 -6.25 -15.28
CA CYS A 110 -19.20 -5.77 -14.12
C CYS A 110 -19.62 -6.45 -12.81
N SER A 111 -20.81 -7.04 -12.77
CA SER A 111 -21.36 -7.77 -11.62
C SER A 111 -21.16 -9.29 -11.72
N ALA A 112 -20.47 -9.78 -12.75
CA ALA A 112 -20.23 -11.21 -12.93
C ALA A 112 -19.54 -11.82 -11.69
N PRO A 113 -19.83 -13.07 -11.31
CA PRO A 113 -19.14 -13.72 -10.20
C PRO A 113 -17.63 -13.79 -10.45
N LYS A 114 -16.84 -13.63 -9.39
CA LYS A 114 -15.38 -13.72 -9.45
C LYS A 114 -14.98 -15.18 -9.68
N VAL A 115 -14.20 -15.45 -10.73
CA VAL A 115 -13.79 -16.82 -11.11
C VAL A 115 -12.37 -17.15 -10.64
N SER A 116 -11.42 -16.23 -10.87
CA SER A 116 -10.02 -16.38 -10.47
C SER A 116 -9.49 -15.03 -10.02
N VAL A 117 -9.12 -14.90 -8.75
CA VAL A 117 -8.71 -13.61 -8.15
C VAL A 117 -7.22 -13.63 -7.87
N ALA A 118 -6.50 -12.63 -8.39
CA ALA A 118 -5.12 -12.34 -8.02
C ALA A 118 -5.04 -10.94 -7.39
N TYR A 119 -4.19 -10.76 -6.38
CA TYR A 119 -4.01 -9.47 -5.72
C TYR A 119 -2.84 -8.71 -6.34
N LEU A 120 -3.01 -7.42 -6.59
CA LEU A 120 -1.95 -6.55 -7.12
C LEU A 120 -1.06 -5.96 -6.03
N THR A 121 -1.51 -6.01 -4.78
CA THR A 121 -0.75 -5.59 -3.61
C THR A 121 -0.39 -6.80 -2.76
N ASP A 122 0.76 -6.71 -2.10
CA ASP A 122 1.49 -7.81 -1.44
C ASP A 122 0.65 -8.63 -0.45
N ILE A 123 1.10 -9.89 -0.31
CA ILE A 123 0.63 -11.06 0.46
C ILE A 123 -0.63 -10.80 1.28
N GLY A 124 -1.77 -11.18 0.69
CA GLY A 124 -3.04 -11.35 1.38
C GLY A 124 -3.53 -10.05 2.02
N SER A 125 -4.50 -9.41 1.37
CA SER A 125 -5.35 -8.39 2.00
C SER A 125 -5.92 -8.80 3.36
N SER A 126 -5.86 -10.09 3.71
CA SER A 126 -6.17 -10.71 4.99
C SER A 126 -5.09 -10.66 6.08
N ASP A 127 -3.81 -10.34 5.84
CA ASP A 127 -2.80 -10.19 6.91
C ASP A 127 -2.65 -8.72 7.32
N PRO A 128 -3.33 -8.27 8.40
CA PRO A 128 -3.23 -6.89 8.85
C PRO A 128 -1.85 -6.54 9.43
N LYS A 129 -0.90 -7.47 9.57
CA LYS A 129 0.37 -7.20 10.25
C LYS A 129 1.53 -6.92 9.31
N THR A 130 1.57 -7.60 8.15
CA THR A 130 2.72 -7.59 7.25
C THR A 130 2.46 -6.90 5.90
N GLY A 131 1.18 -6.74 5.52
CA GLY A 131 0.78 -6.19 4.23
C GLY A 131 0.80 -4.66 4.13
N VAL A 132 0.09 -4.15 3.11
CA VAL A 132 -0.28 -2.73 2.97
C VAL A 132 -1.80 -2.63 2.92
N SER A 133 -2.36 -1.47 3.27
CA SER A 133 -3.81 -1.24 3.17
C SER A 133 -4.11 -0.14 2.17
N ILE A 134 -5.01 -0.44 1.24
CA ILE A 134 -5.49 0.52 0.25
C ILE A 134 -6.72 1.23 0.78
N SER A 135 -6.68 2.56 0.81
CA SER A 135 -7.85 3.40 1.00
C SER A 135 -8.20 4.09 -0.32
N GLY A 136 -9.48 4.12 -0.63
CA GLY A 136 -10.03 4.90 -1.73
C GLY A 136 -11.35 5.49 -1.28
N THR A 137 -11.73 6.62 -1.87
CA THR A 137 -13.11 7.08 -1.80
C THR A 137 -13.99 6.09 -2.58
N SER A 138 -15.17 5.75 -2.05
CA SER A 138 -16.22 5.03 -2.78
C SER A 138 -17.29 6.04 -3.24
N GLY A 139 -17.91 5.85 -4.41
CA GLY A 139 -18.93 6.76 -4.96
C GLY A 139 -18.44 7.55 -6.19
N SER A 140 -19.00 8.74 -6.46
CA SER A 140 -18.74 9.52 -7.69
C SER A 140 -17.28 9.94 -7.93
N SER A 141 -16.42 9.80 -6.92
CA SER A 141 -14.96 10.03 -6.97
C SER A 141 -14.20 8.74 -6.58
N GLY A 142 -14.73 7.61 -7.04
CA GLY A 142 -14.25 6.28 -6.67
C GLY A 142 -12.85 5.97 -7.19
N VAL A 143 -12.36 4.76 -6.88
CA VAL A 143 -11.03 4.32 -7.33
C VAL A 143 -10.92 4.30 -8.86
N PHE A 144 -12.02 3.98 -9.55
CA PHE A 144 -12.09 3.96 -11.00
C PHE A 144 -13.15 4.95 -11.50
N VAL A 145 -12.73 6.01 -12.18
CA VAL A 145 -13.65 7.00 -12.76
C VAL A 145 -13.50 7.02 -14.27
N ARG A 146 -14.58 6.73 -15.00
CA ARG A 146 -14.64 6.85 -16.46
C ARG A 146 -15.24 8.19 -16.85
N THR A 147 -14.53 8.93 -17.68
CA THR A 147 -15.05 10.12 -18.35
C THR A 147 -15.38 9.76 -19.79
N LYS A 148 -16.68 9.74 -20.11
CA LYS A 148 -17.17 9.61 -21.49
C LYS A 148 -17.33 11.00 -22.10
N GLN A 149 -16.74 11.23 -23.26
CA GLN A 149 -16.96 12.45 -24.04
C GLN A 149 -17.35 12.08 -25.48
N ALA A 150 -18.43 12.67 -25.99
CA ALA A 150 -18.92 12.39 -27.33
C ALA A 150 -17.86 12.75 -28.39
N GLY A 151 -17.51 11.79 -29.24
CA GLY A 151 -16.51 11.96 -30.30
C GLY A 151 -15.05 11.86 -29.85
N VAL A 152 -14.79 11.57 -28.57
CA VAL A 152 -13.44 11.35 -28.01
C VAL A 152 -13.37 9.93 -27.45
N LYS A 153 -12.16 9.37 -27.41
CA LYS A 153 -11.91 8.09 -26.75
C LYS A 153 -12.17 8.22 -25.25
N ASP A 154 -12.61 7.13 -24.64
CA ASP A 154 -12.87 7.13 -23.21
C ASP A 154 -11.57 7.30 -22.41
N VAL A 155 -11.68 8.09 -21.35
CA VAL A 155 -10.58 8.33 -20.41
C VAL A 155 -10.94 7.70 -19.07
N VAL A 156 -10.00 6.97 -18.50
CA VAL A 156 -10.14 6.35 -17.19
C VAL A 156 -9.12 6.96 -16.24
N MET A 157 -9.62 7.51 -15.14
CA MET A 157 -8.80 7.91 -14.00
C MET A 157 -8.80 6.78 -12.98
N ILE A 158 -7.60 6.39 -12.56
CA ILE A 158 -7.38 5.44 -11.47
C ILE A 158 -6.76 6.24 -10.32
N SER A 159 -7.37 6.22 -9.14
CA SER A 159 -6.86 6.93 -7.96
C SER A 159 -7.08 6.12 -6.69
N PHE A 160 -6.02 5.94 -5.90
CA PHE A 160 -6.10 5.25 -4.62
C PHE A 160 -4.93 5.68 -3.72
N ASP A 161 -5.11 5.54 -2.42
CA ASP A 161 -4.07 5.75 -1.43
C ASP A 161 -3.61 4.40 -0.88
N ILE A 162 -2.31 4.23 -0.68
CA ILE A 162 -1.75 3.07 0.01
C ILE A 162 -1.14 3.55 1.32
N GLY A 163 -1.59 2.94 2.40
CA GLY A 163 -1.11 3.21 3.75
C GLY A 163 -0.58 1.96 4.44
N VAL A 164 -0.23 2.21 5.70
CA VAL A 164 0.15 1.18 6.67
C VAL A 164 -0.96 0.14 6.88
N PRO A 165 -0.61 -1.12 7.13
CA PRO A 165 -1.59 -2.16 7.42
C PRO A 165 -2.27 -1.96 8.78
N LEU A 166 -3.48 -2.53 8.92
CA LEU A 166 -4.37 -2.28 10.06
C LEU A 166 -3.89 -2.83 11.41
N GLY A 167 -2.99 -3.79 11.41
CA GLY A 167 -2.43 -4.46 12.59
C GLY A 167 -1.17 -3.80 13.14
N LEU A 168 -0.69 -2.71 12.53
CA LEU A 168 0.40 -1.92 13.09
C LEU A 168 -0.04 -1.19 14.36
N PRO A 169 0.84 -1.10 15.38
CA PRO A 169 0.60 -0.26 16.55
C PRO A 169 0.32 1.21 16.19
N THR A 170 -0.59 1.85 16.92
CA THR A 170 -1.07 3.22 16.65
C THR A 170 0.06 4.26 16.56
N TYR A 171 1.13 4.09 17.35
CA TYR A 171 2.28 5.01 17.33
C TYR A 171 3.09 4.96 16.02
N LEU A 172 3.02 3.88 15.25
CA LEU A 172 3.61 3.81 13.90
C LEU A 172 2.65 4.35 12.85
N LYS A 173 1.34 4.08 13.00
CA LYS A 173 0.32 4.59 12.07
C LYS A 173 0.28 6.11 12.00
N GLN A 174 0.43 6.79 13.13
CA GLN A 174 0.43 8.27 13.20
C GLN A 174 1.70 8.91 12.62
N ARG A 175 2.74 8.12 12.31
CA ARG A 175 4.04 8.63 11.85
C ARG A 175 4.33 8.30 10.38
N ILE A 176 3.45 7.56 9.72
CA ILE A 176 3.60 7.16 8.32
C ILE A 176 2.31 7.56 7.61
N ASP A 177 2.40 8.63 6.83
CA ASP A 177 1.28 9.10 6.03
C ASP A 177 1.04 8.15 4.84
N PRO A 178 -0.23 7.92 4.46
CA PRO A 178 -0.54 7.18 3.26
C PRO A 178 0.01 7.91 2.02
N SER A 179 0.44 7.14 1.03
CA SER A 179 0.91 7.65 -0.26
C SER A 179 -0.21 7.57 -1.29
N SER A 180 -0.48 8.69 -1.96
CA SER A 180 -1.50 8.75 -3.01
C SER A 180 -0.93 8.37 -4.37
N PHE A 181 -1.68 7.58 -5.12
CA PHE A 181 -1.35 7.13 -6.47
C PHE A 181 -2.49 7.50 -7.41
N GLN A 182 -2.14 8.13 -8.53
CA GLN A 182 -3.10 8.52 -9.55
C GLN A 182 -2.51 8.36 -10.94
N THR A 183 -3.30 7.84 -11.87
CA THR A 183 -2.99 7.85 -13.29
C THR A 183 -4.25 8.10 -14.13
N ILE A 184 -4.04 8.64 -15.32
CA ILE A 184 -5.08 8.86 -16.31
C ILE A 184 -4.67 8.09 -17.56
N VAL A 185 -5.55 7.21 -18.01
CA VAL A 185 -5.33 6.35 -19.17
C VAL A 185 -6.37 6.65 -20.22
N GLU A 186 -5.91 7.03 -21.40
CA GLU A 186 -6.72 7.14 -22.60
C GLU A 186 -6.77 5.77 -23.29
N LEU A 187 -7.98 5.27 -23.54
CA LEU A 187 -8.18 4.02 -24.26
C LEU A 187 -7.86 4.21 -25.74
N ARG A 188 -7.40 3.15 -26.41
CA ARG A 188 -7.04 3.18 -27.84
C ARG A 188 -8.24 3.00 -28.76
#